data_AF-G2WZV6-F1
#
_entry.id   AF-G2WZV6-F1
#
_cell.length_a   1.000
_cell.length_b   1.000
_cell.length_c   1.000
_cell.angle_alpha   90.00
_cell.angle_beta   90.00
_cell.angle_gamma   90.00
#
_symmetry.space_group_name_H-M   'P 1'
#
loop_
_entity.id
_entity.type
_entity.pdbx_description
1 polymer ?
#
loop_
_entity_poly.entity_id
_entity_poly.type
_entity_poly.pdbx_seq_one_letter_code
_entity_poly.pdbx_strand_id
1 'polypeptide(L)'
;MFNTTKSLSSLKGVFPSIHQPLPLSRAESQKLLNALKTSFRSNLDREHGWGPDEPTLSPNKLSSPTVSEQSGIHQHHRPTDQHLRAILSNPLFKKGIRTTPRADALQKDPMEVFDKAVARGMMNRKAATGCLMAKHHQVLQSSPLSIQGAILESAAGLRVLDWLRSSGEERDGAFLGDASFLNALMRFLVAEGHEAVVWEWADRLARQDGPSIPEDPRGTHLSFILTSLIKTKANGSDDRNLNSAYATILRVNDRWKSDKNLPQLLSHAWRSLSWYSTVEAWNRPRPSEALFDNYVALEPELSHPMSIDRAHLDLHHPTHPSFERALHFFKTDKLVVPPQPSLVGAKRAPNVQRFIARITSMGMDTAKHLTEIGRTDDAQWVLQLLKSKLSDEAMDYERWRVV
;
A
#
# COMPACT_ATOMS: atom_id res chain seq x y z
N MET A 1 -23.58 -25.45 39.98
CA MET A 1 -22.82 -26.71 40.13
C MET A 1 -21.37 -26.46 39.73
N PHE A 2 -20.44 -26.80 40.61
CA PHE A 2 -19.00 -26.52 40.49
C PHE A 2 -18.28 -27.51 39.55
N ASN A 3 -17.27 -26.97 38.84
CA ASN A 3 -15.99 -27.51 38.35
C ASN A 3 -15.89 -28.96 37.80
N THR A 4 -15.14 -29.13 36.70
CA THR A 4 -13.77 -29.72 36.76
C THR A 4 -13.17 -29.88 35.35
N THR A 5 -12.08 -29.15 35.09
CA THR A 5 -11.17 -29.35 33.96
C THR A 5 -10.28 -30.57 34.22
N LYS A 6 -10.22 -31.52 33.27
CA LYS A 6 -9.38 -32.71 33.38
C LYS A 6 -7.90 -32.40 33.09
N SER A 7 -7.05 -32.97 33.93
CA SER A 7 -5.60 -32.78 34.08
C SER A 7 -4.75 -33.33 32.92
N LEU A 8 -3.73 -32.56 32.53
CA LEU A 8 -2.64 -32.91 31.61
C LEU A 8 -1.57 -33.78 32.29
N SER A 9 -1.94 -34.97 32.75
CA SER A 9 -1.01 -35.91 33.41
C SER A 9 -0.36 -36.94 32.46
N SER A 10 -0.41 -36.74 31.13
CA SER A 10 -0.05 -37.76 30.12
C SER A 10 1.22 -37.47 29.31
N LEU A 11 2.16 -36.65 29.77
CA LEU A 11 3.41 -36.36 29.03
C LEU A 11 4.71 -36.67 29.80
N LYS A 12 4.66 -37.60 30.77
CA LYS A 12 5.85 -38.04 31.53
C LYS A 12 6.67 -39.17 30.88
N GLY A 13 6.51 -39.44 29.58
CA GLY A 13 7.06 -40.66 28.95
C GLY A 13 8.06 -40.51 27.81
N VAL A 14 8.47 -39.29 27.38
CA VAL A 14 9.17 -39.14 26.07
C VAL A 14 10.47 -38.31 26.13
N PHE A 15 11.18 -38.27 27.26
CA PHE A 15 12.53 -37.68 27.31
C PHE A 15 13.53 -38.61 27.99
N PRO A 16 14.54 -39.15 27.28
CA PRO A 16 15.75 -39.66 27.90
C PRO A 16 16.68 -38.51 28.33
N SER A 17 17.27 -38.70 29.52
CA SER A 17 18.18 -37.85 30.30
C SER A 17 18.99 -36.78 29.56
N ILE A 18 18.77 -35.52 29.95
CA ILE A 18 19.75 -34.45 29.77
C ILE A 18 20.90 -34.70 30.74
N HIS A 19 22.09 -34.98 30.22
CA HIS A 19 23.32 -35.06 31.01
C HIS A 19 23.59 -33.69 31.66
N GLN A 20 23.60 -33.67 32.98
CA GLN A 20 24.11 -32.57 33.77
C GLN A 20 25.65 -32.62 33.64
N PRO A 21 26.33 -31.64 33.02
CA PRO A 21 27.78 -31.69 32.95
C PRO A 21 28.35 -31.60 34.37
N LEU A 22 29.31 -32.50 34.65
CA LEU A 22 30.04 -32.65 35.90
C LEU A 22 30.43 -31.28 36.49
N PRO A 23 30.37 -31.10 37.83
CA PRO A 23 30.85 -29.87 38.46
C PRO A 23 32.35 -29.73 38.18
N LEU A 24 32.70 -28.73 37.36
CA LEU A 24 34.07 -28.33 37.06
C LEU A 24 34.87 -28.20 38.37
N SER A 25 36.06 -28.82 38.39
CA SER A 25 36.92 -28.79 39.57
C SER A 25 37.33 -27.33 39.88
N ARG A 26 37.56 -27.03 41.17
CA ARG A 26 37.92 -25.67 41.63
C ARG A 26 39.16 -25.11 40.93
N ALA A 27 40.04 -25.98 40.43
CA ALA A 27 41.23 -25.60 39.67
C ALA A 27 40.90 -25.17 38.24
N GLU A 28 39.96 -25.83 37.57
CA GLU A 28 39.55 -25.50 36.20
C GLU A 28 38.70 -24.23 36.15
N SER A 29 37.81 -24.03 37.13
CA SER A 29 37.06 -22.78 37.24
C SER A 29 37.98 -21.60 37.52
N GLN A 30 39.02 -21.78 38.34
CA GLN A 30 40.02 -20.73 38.57
C GLN A 30 40.90 -20.46 37.34
N LYS A 31 41.22 -21.50 36.56
CA LYS A 31 41.96 -21.35 35.30
C LYS A 31 41.14 -20.62 34.24
N LEU A 32 39.83 -20.92 34.17
CA LEU A 32 38.89 -20.22 33.30
C LEU A 32 38.69 -18.76 33.74
N LEU A 33 38.54 -18.53 35.05
CA LEU A 33 38.41 -17.18 35.61
C LEU A 33 39.65 -16.34 35.36
N ASN A 34 40.84 -16.94 35.49
CA ASN A 34 42.09 -16.27 35.19
C ASN A 34 42.18 -15.96 33.69
N ALA A 35 41.90 -16.92 32.81
CA ALA A 35 41.89 -16.69 31.36
C ALA A 35 40.90 -15.59 30.93
N LEU A 36 39.71 -15.55 31.53
CA LEU A 36 38.73 -14.48 31.31
C LEU A 36 39.23 -13.13 31.80
N LYS A 37 39.84 -13.06 33.00
CA LYS A 37 40.44 -11.82 33.52
C LYS A 37 41.59 -11.33 32.65
N THR A 38 42.44 -12.21 32.13
CA THR A 38 43.54 -11.83 31.23
C THR A 38 43.00 -11.34 29.89
N SER A 39 41.97 -11.99 29.35
CA SER A 39 41.32 -11.57 28.10
C SER A 39 40.62 -10.21 28.25
N PHE A 40 39.98 -9.96 29.40
CA PHE A 40 39.32 -8.68 29.65
C PHE A 40 40.33 -7.55 29.86
N ARG A 41 41.43 -7.81 30.58
CA ARG A 41 42.54 -6.86 30.72
C ARG A 41 43.21 -6.57 29.39
N SER A 42 43.52 -7.60 28.59
CA SER A 42 44.07 -7.42 27.25
C SER A 42 43.14 -6.61 26.33
N ASN A 43 41.82 -6.80 26.44
CA ASN A 43 40.89 -5.98 25.66
C ASN A 43 40.77 -4.54 26.19
N LEU A 44 40.86 -4.34 27.51
CA LEU A 44 40.89 -3.00 28.12
C LEU A 44 42.18 -2.24 27.79
N ASP A 45 43.33 -2.91 27.84
CA ASP A 45 44.64 -2.32 27.52
C ASP A 45 44.71 -1.92 26.04
N ARG A 46 44.06 -2.70 25.16
CA ARG A 46 43.92 -2.42 23.73
C ARG A 46 42.98 -1.25 23.43
N GLU A 47 41.91 -1.07 24.20
CA GLU A 47 40.94 0.00 23.96
C GLU A 47 41.26 1.31 24.71
N HIS A 48 42.05 1.26 25.79
CA HIS A 48 42.40 2.45 26.58
C HIS A 48 43.85 2.91 26.46
N GLY A 49 44.71 2.22 25.72
CA GLY A 49 45.99 2.76 25.23
C GLY A 49 47.01 3.14 26.31
N TRP A 50 47.13 2.36 27.38
CA TRP A 50 48.19 2.55 28.39
C TRP A 50 49.23 1.43 28.29
N GLY A 51 50.15 1.58 27.33
CA GLY A 51 51.44 0.89 27.29
C GLY A 51 52.56 1.93 27.25
N PRO A 52 53.70 1.72 27.93
CA PRO A 52 54.75 2.73 28.06
C PRO A 52 55.46 2.98 26.73
N ASP A 53 55.82 4.24 26.51
CA ASP A 53 56.61 4.73 25.36
C ASP A 53 57.91 3.93 25.16
N GLU A 54 58.15 3.45 23.94
CA GLU A 54 59.49 3.18 23.43
C GLU A 54 59.66 3.83 22.04
N PRO A 55 60.80 4.49 21.76
CA PRO A 55 60.89 5.48 20.70
C PRO A 55 61.28 4.89 19.34
N THR A 56 60.69 5.51 18.32
CA THR A 56 61.18 5.79 16.96
C THR A 56 62.51 5.16 16.53
N LEU A 57 62.50 4.42 15.40
CA LEU A 57 63.46 4.59 14.30
C LEU A 57 62.84 4.15 12.95
N SER A 58 62.52 5.12 12.09
CA SER A 58 62.44 4.93 10.62
C SER A 58 63.86 5.07 10.04
N PRO A 59 64.20 4.50 8.85
CA PRO A 59 63.86 5.12 7.54
C PRO A 59 63.61 4.04 6.42
N ASN A 60 63.17 4.26 5.18
CA ASN A 60 63.20 5.42 4.28
C ASN A 60 62.27 5.20 3.06
N LYS A 61 61.52 6.25 2.71
CA LYS A 61 61.23 6.86 1.37
C LYS A 61 60.95 6.02 0.11
N LEU A 62 59.84 6.35 -0.58
CA LEU A 62 59.76 7.17 -1.83
C LEU A 62 58.26 7.27 -2.26
N SER A 63 57.60 8.44 -2.08
CA SER A 63 57.22 9.44 -3.12
C SER A 63 55.91 9.13 -3.90
N SER A 64 54.71 9.54 -3.45
CA SER A 64 53.93 10.76 -3.79
C SER A 64 52.96 10.58 -5.02
N PRO A 65 52.00 11.49 -5.32
CA PRO A 65 50.68 11.63 -4.66
C PRO A 65 49.49 11.81 -5.64
N THR A 66 48.23 11.53 -5.27
CA THR A 66 47.08 12.32 -5.78
C THR A 66 45.84 12.24 -4.88
N VAL A 67 45.27 13.42 -4.67
CA VAL A 67 44.12 13.79 -3.84
C VAL A 67 42.81 13.36 -4.49
N SER A 68 41.83 12.89 -3.69
CA SER A 68 40.42 13.24 -3.87
C SER A 68 39.63 12.97 -2.59
N GLU A 69 39.01 14.05 -2.13
CA GLU A 69 38.17 14.21 -0.96
C GLU A 69 36.90 13.35 -1.06
N GLN A 70 36.56 12.61 -0.01
CA GLN A 70 35.17 12.39 0.38
C GLN A 70 35.04 12.49 1.90
N SER A 71 34.27 13.49 2.28
CA SER A 71 33.92 13.89 3.64
C SER A 71 33.29 12.74 4.42
N GLY A 72 34.07 12.10 5.29
CA GLY A 72 33.57 11.19 6.31
C GLY A 72 32.86 11.98 7.40
N ILE A 73 31.52 11.88 7.46
CA ILE A 73 30.77 12.20 8.67
C ILE A 73 31.14 11.13 9.70
N HIS A 74 32.18 11.39 10.49
CA HIS A 74 32.52 10.61 11.66
C HIS A 74 31.41 10.80 12.71
N GLN A 75 30.38 9.95 12.66
CA GLN A 75 29.47 9.77 13.77
C GLN A 75 30.27 9.12 14.91
N HIS A 76 30.70 9.93 15.87
CA HIS A 76 31.20 9.45 17.16
C HIS A 76 30.06 8.74 17.89
N HIS A 77 29.87 7.46 17.64
CA HIS A 77 29.08 6.61 18.50
C HIS A 77 29.83 6.42 19.81
N ARG A 78 29.33 7.04 20.88
CA ARG A 78 29.85 6.84 22.23
C ARG A 78 29.70 5.35 22.58
N PRO A 79 30.72 4.70 23.16
CA PRO A 79 30.69 3.28 23.53
C PRO A 79 29.46 2.90 24.38
N THR A 80 28.96 3.84 25.18
CA THR A 80 27.75 3.69 26.00
C THR A 80 26.49 3.42 25.17
N ASP A 81 26.35 4.01 23.98
CA ASP A 81 25.19 3.81 23.11
C ASP A 81 25.23 2.44 22.42
N GLN A 82 26.44 1.97 22.09
CA GLN A 82 26.63 0.63 21.53
C GLN A 82 26.36 -0.45 22.60
N HIS A 83 26.77 -0.18 23.85
CA HIS A 83 26.49 -1.05 24.99
C HIS A 83 24.99 -1.09 25.34
N LEU A 84 24.31 0.06 25.34
CA LEU A 84 22.85 0.13 25.55
C LEU A 84 22.08 -0.57 24.42
N ARG A 85 22.50 -0.45 23.16
CA ARG A 85 21.93 -1.22 22.06
C ARG A 85 22.11 -2.72 22.25
N ALA A 86 23.28 -3.16 22.70
CA ALA A 86 23.53 -4.57 22.97
C ALA A 86 22.62 -5.10 24.10
N ILE A 87 22.42 -4.34 25.17
CA ILE A 87 21.51 -4.71 26.28
C ILE A 87 20.05 -4.76 25.80
N LEU A 88 19.59 -3.75 25.06
CA LEU A 88 18.20 -3.68 24.57
C LEU A 88 17.90 -4.64 23.42
N SER A 89 18.94 -5.13 22.74
CA SER A 89 18.80 -6.19 21.73
C SER A 89 18.66 -7.59 22.32
N ASN A 90 18.82 -7.75 23.63
CA ASN A 90 18.76 -9.05 24.28
C ASN A 90 17.32 -9.59 24.31
N PRO A 91 17.06 -10.80 23.76
CA PRO A 91 15.71 -11.36 23.62
C PRO A 91 14.97 -11.61 24.95
N LEU A 92 15.66 -11.54 26.09
CA LEU A 92 15.03 -11.60 27.41
C LEU A 92 14.15 -10.36 27.70
N PHE A 93 14.42 -9.20 27.09
CA PHE A 93 13.64 -7.98 27.26
C PHE A 93 12.49 -7.82 26.24
N LYS A 94 12.37 -8.73 25.26
CA LYS A 94 11.32 -8.70 24.21
C LYS A 94 10.08 -9.55 24.53
N LYS A 95 9.88 -9.97 25.79
CA LYS A 95 8.74 -10.81 26.17
C LYS A 95 7.51 -9.98 26.54
N GLY A 96 6.70 -9.71 25.53
CA GLY A 96 5.42 -9.02 25.68
C GLY A 96 4.36 -9.34 24.62
N ILE A 97 4.54 -10.33 23.74
CA ILE A 97 3.45 -10.79 22.87
C ILE A 97 3.56 -12.31 22.73
N ARG A 98 2.60 -13.04 23.31
CA ARG A 98 2.42 -14.47 23.09
C ARG A 98 1.95 -14.69 21.65
N THR A 99 2.85 -15.06 20.76
CA THR A 99 2.49 -15.75 19.52
C THR A 99 2.85 -17.23 19.66
N THR A 100 1.90 -18.06 19.25
CA THR A 100 1.96 -19.52 19.19
C THR A 100 3.14 -20.02 18.37
N PRO A 101 3.59 -21.28 18.55
CA PRO A 101 4.82 -21.77 17.94
C PRO A 101 4.56 -22.15 16.47
N ARG A 102 4.60 -21.15 15.59
CA ARG A 102 5.07 -21.35 14.22
C ARG A 102 6.38 -20.62 14.12
N ALA A 103 7.43 -21.31 14.56
CA ALA A 103 8.81 -20.87 14.49
C ALA A 103 9.09 -20.29 13.09
N ASP A 104 9.55 -19.05 13.06
CA ASP A 104 10.64 -18.50 12.28
C ASP A 104 11.25 -19.46 11.23
N ALA A 105 10.48 -19.84 10.23
CA ALA A 105 11.06 -19.94 8.91
C ALA A 105 11.54 -18.52 8.63
N LEU A 106 12.85 -18.33 8.45
CA LEU A 106 13.38 -17.14 7.78
C LEU A 106 12.37 -16.77 6.70
N GLN A 107 11.71 -15.61 6.82
CA GLN A 107 10.68 -15.21 5.85
C GLN A 107 11.36 -15.13 4.49
N LYS A 108 11.27 -16.22 3.72
CA LYS A 108 11.83 -16.30 2.38
C LYS A 108 11.16 -15.20 1.57
N ASP A 109 11.96 -14.47 0.80
CA ASP A 109 11.43 -13.47 -0.11
C ASP A 109 10.34 -14.13 -0.98
N PRO A 110 9.11 -13.59 -1.01
CA PRO A 110 8.04 -14.10 -1.87
C PRO A 110 8.48 -14.25 -3.32
N MET A 111 9.41 -13.42 -3.81
CA MET A 111 9.92 -13.53 -5.18
C MET A 111 10.88 -14.71 -5.38
N GLU A 112 11.61 -15.15 -4.35
CA GLU A 112 12.37 -16.42 -4.46
C GLU A 112 11.44 -17.64 -4.53
N VAL A 113 10.30 -17.57 -3.83
CA VAL A 113 9.27 -18.63 -3.89
C VAL A 113 8.64 -18.64 -5.27
N PHE A 114 8.37 -17.46 -5.83
CA PHE A 114 7.91 -17.28 -7.20
C PHE A 114 8.88 -17.94 -8.20
N ASP A 115 10.17 -17.58 -8.17
CA ASP A 115 11.17 -18.09 -9.11
C ASP A 115 11.29 -19.61 -9.05
N LYS A 116 11.28 -20.20 -7.83
CA LYS A 116 11.32 -21.66 -7.63
C LYS A 116 10.08 -22.35 -8.20
N ALA A 117 8.91 -21.75 -8.06
CA ALA A 117 7.67 -22.31 -8.58
C ALA A 117 7.57 -22.18 -10.11
N VAL A 118 8.10 -21.09 -10.69
CA VAL A 118 8.25 -20.94 -12.16
C VAL A 118 9.19 -22.00 -12.71
N ALA A 119 10.38 -22.17 -12.12
CA ALA A 119 11.37 -23.16 -12.57
C ALA A 119 10.85 -24.61 -12.52
N ARG A 120 9.89 -24.89 -11.64
CA ARG A 120 9.23 -26.21 -11.52
C ARG A 120 7.98 -26.36 -12.40
N GLY A 121 7.60 -25.33 -13.15
CA GLY A 121 6.36 -25.33 -13.95
C GLY A 121 5.08 -25.36 -13.10
N MET A 122 5.16 -24.96 -11.83
CA MET A 122 4.03 -24.99 -10.89
C MET A 122 3.33 -23.62 -10.74
N MET A 123 3.84 -22.59 -11.41
CA MET A 123 3.29 -21.24 -11.31
C MET A 123 1.96 -21.12 -12.06
N ASN A 124 1.00 -20.42 -11.45
CA ASN A 124 -0.29 -20.06 -12.03
C ASN A 124 -0.72 -18.68 -11.54
N ARG A 125 -1.75 -18.11 -12.17
CA ARG A 125 -2.24 -16.74 -11.86
C ARG A 125 -2.56 -16.52 -10.38
N LYS A 126 -3.24 -17.47 -9.73
CA LYS A 126 -3.58 -17.36 -8.30
C LYS A 126 -2.35 -17.36 -7.41
N ALA A 127 -1.37 -18.22 -7.70
CA ALA A 127 -0.10 -18.27 -6.98
C ALA A 127 0.72 -16.98 -7.19
N ALA A 128 0.76 -16.46 -8.42
CA ALA A 128 1.42 -15.20 -8.74
C ALA A 128 0.77 -14.01 -8.01
N THR A 129 -0.57 -13.93 -7.99
CA THR A 129 -1.31 -12.93 -7.18
C THR A 129 -0.91 -13.01 -5.70
N GLY A 130 -0.85 -14.23 -5.14
CA GLY A 130 -0.42 -14.45 -3.76
C GLY A 130 1.01 -13.98 -3.50
N CYS A 131 1.93 -14.25 -4.42
CA CYS A 131 3.33 -13.79 -4.31
C CYS A 131 3.43 -12.27 -4.35
N LEU A 132 2.74 -11.61 -5.29
CA LEU A 132 2.69 -10.15 -5.40
C LEU A 132 2.08 -9.50 -4.15
N MET A 133 0.98 -10.05 -3.62
CA MET A 133 0.37 -9.57 -2.39
C MET A 133 1.28 -9.75 -1.18
N ALA A 134 1.93 -10.92 -1.06
CA ALA A 134 2.88 -11.18 0.01
C ALA A 134 4.10 -10.25 -0.08
N LYS A 135 4.62 -10.00 -1.29
CA LYS A 135 5.73 -9.07 -1.51
C LYS A 135 5.35 -7.64 -1.15
N HIS A 136 4.16 -7.19 -1.58
CA HIS A 136 3.63 -5.89 -1.20
C HIS A 136 3.50 -5.74 0.32
N HIS A 137 2.98 -6.76 1.00
CA HIS A 137 2.88 -6.76 2.46
C HIS A 137 4.25 -6.71 3.14
N GLN A 138 5.23 -7.46 2.62
CA GLN A 138 6.61 -7.42 3.10
C GLN A 138 7.22 -6.02 2.96
N VAL A 139 7.01 -5.35 1.81
CA VAL A 139 7.47 -3.98 1.59
C VAL A 139 6.85 -3.00 2.57
N LEU A 140 5.54 -3.10 2.82
CA LEU A 140 4.84 -2.26 3.80
C LEU A 140 5.40 -2.44 5.23
N GLN A 141 5.90 -3.63 5.56
CA GLN A 141 6.47 -3.93 6.88
C GLN A 141 7.94 -3.54 7.01
N SER A 142 8.71 -3.57 5.92
CA SER A 142 10.16 -3.39 5.95
C SER A 142 10.61 -1.95 5.76
N SER A 143 9.83 -1.12 5.05
CA SER A 143 10.28 0.20 4.58
C SER A 143 9.40 1.35 5.08
N PRO A 144 9.77 2.04 6.18
CA PRO A 144 9.03 3.21 6.65
C PRO A 144 9.32 4.49 5.85
N LEU A 145 10.33 4.50 4.97
CA LEU A 145 10.84 5.73 4.33
C LEU A 145 10.37 5.94 2.89
N SER A 146 10.16 4.89 2.09
CA SER A 146 9.52 4.97 0.77
C SER A 146 9.01 3.61 0.30
N ILE A 147 7.70 3.39 0.39
CA ILE A 147 7.04 2.17 -0.09
C ILE A 147 7.28 1.99 -1.60
N GLN A 148 7.21 3.08 -2.36
CA GLN A 148 7.34 3.05 -3.82
C GLN A 148 8.77 2.71 -4.27
N GLY A 149 9.78 3.25 -3.59
CA GLY A 149 11.19 2.88 -3.85
C GLY A 149 11.44 1.40 -3.58
N ALA A 150 10.90 0.86 -2.49
CA ALA A 150 11.04 -0.56 -2.16
C ALA A 150 10.26 -1.49 -3.12
N ILE A 151 9.14 -1.03 -3.69
CA ILE A 151 8.45 -1.74 -4.77
C ILE A 151 9.30 -1.74 -6.04
N LEU A 152 9.83 -0.58 -6.44
CA LEU A 152 10.73 -0.44 -7.60
C LEU A 152 11.94 -1.38 -7.50
N GLU A 153 12.60 -1.41 -6.35
CA GLU A 153 13.76 -2.29 -6.09
C GLU A 153 13.41 -3.78 -6.14
N SER A 154 12.15 -4.14 -5.91
CA SER A 154 11.73 -5.55 -5.89
C SER A 154 11.75 -6.21 -7.27
N ALA A 155 11.60 -5.42 -8.35
CA ALA A 155 11.43 -5.88 -9.73
C ALA A 155 10.40 -7.03 -9.89
N ALA A 156 9.42 -7.08 -8.99
CA ALA A 156 8.46 -8.16 -8.92
C ALA A 156 7.46 -8.12 -10.08
N GLY A 157 7.09 -6.92 -10.54
CA GLY A 157 6.24 -6.71 -11.71
C GLY A 157 6.90 -7.24 -12.97
N LEU A 158 8.16 -6.87 -13.21
CA LEU A 158 8.94 -7.35 -14.35
C LEU A 158 9.09 -8.87 -14.38
N ARG A 159 9.40 -9.51 -13.23
CA ARG A 159 9.50 -10.99 -13.17
C ARG A 159 8.19 -11.69 -13.48
N VAL A 160 7.07 -11.17 -12.98
CA VAL A 160 5.75 -11.72 -13.30
C VAL A 160 5.39 -11.49 -14.77
N LEU A 161 5.75 -10.34 -15.33
CA LEU A 161 5.57 -10.03 -16.75
C LEU A 161 6.37 -11.00 -17.64
N ASP A 162 7.63 -11.26 -17.31
CA ASP A 162 8.47 -12.21 -18.05
C ASP A 162 7.90 -13.64 -17.98
N TRP A 163 7.35 -14.02 -16.83
CA TRP A 163 6.64 -15.29 -16.71
C TRP A 163 5.36 -15.34 -17.58
N LEU A 164 4.56 -14.27 -17.63
CA LEU A 164 3.39 -14.20 -18.52
C LEU A 164 3.78 -14.36 -20.00
N ARG A 165 4.92 -13.78 -20.39
CA ARG A 165 5.51 -13.91 -21.73
C ARG A 165 5.95 -15.33 -22.02
N SER A 166 6.76 -15.90 -21.13
CA SER A 166 7.34 -17.23 -21.34
C SER A 166 6.29 -18.34 -21.28
N SER A 167 5.21 -18.14 -20.52
CA SER A 167 4.08 -19.09 -20.43
C SER A 167 3.06 -18.95 -21.56
N GLY A 168 3.13 -17.87 -22.36
CA GLY A 168 2.17 -17.58 -23.41
C GLY A 168 0.86 -16.93 -22.94
N GLU A 169 0.66 -16.76 -21.63
CA GLU A 169 -0.53 -16.13 -21.04
C GLU A 169 -0.69 -14.66 -21.48
N GLU A 170 0.40 -13.93 -21.74
CA GLU A 170 0.32 -12.55 -22.26
C GLU A 170 -0.32 -12.50 -23.66
N ARG A 171 -0.01 -13.50 -24.49
CA ARG A 171 -0.51 -13.61 -25.87
C ARG A 171 -1.98 -14.02 -25.90
N ASP A 172 -2.37 -14.91 -24.99
CA ASP A 172 -3.76 -15.34 -24.83
C ASP A 172 -4.65 -14.23 -24.23
N GLY A 173 -4.09 -13.37 -23.37
CA GLY A 173 -4.81 -12.24 -22.78
C GLY A 173 -5.87 -12.63 -21.74
N ALA A 174 -6.07 -13.92 -21.47
CA ALA A 174 -7.04 -14.43 -20.49
C ALA A 174 -6.80 -13.93 -19.05
N PHE A 175 -5.58 -13.50 -18.74
CA PHE A 175 -5.25 -12.90 -17.45
C PHE A 175 -5.90 -11.53 -17.22
N LEU A 176 -6.29 -10.82 -18.30
CA LEU A 176 -6.92 -9.49 -18.22
C LEU A 176 -8.31 -9.55 -17.58
N GLY A 177 -8.98 -10.71 -17.63
CA GLY A 177 -10.24 -10.97 -16.93
C GLY A 177 -10.07 -11.30 -15.44
N ASP A 178 -8.85 -11.60 -14.97
CA ASP A 178 -8.58 -11.83 -13.55
C ASP A 178 -8.32 -10.50 -12.83
N ALA A 179 -9.40 -9.92 -12.30
CA ALA A 179 -9.34 -8.64 -11.61
C ALA A 179 -8.38 -8.63 -10.42
N SER A 180 -8.21 -9.75 -9.73
CA SER A 180 -7.34 -9.83 -8.55
C SER A 180 -5.87 -9.81 -8.94
N PHE A 181 -5.52 -10.59 -9.95
CA PHE A 181 -4.19 -10.68 -10.51
C PHE A 181 -3.77 -9.35 -11.15
N LEU A 182 -4.63 -8.80 -12.02
CA LEU A 182 -4.31 -7.58 -12.75
C LEU A 182 -4.10 -6.39 -11.81
N ASN A 183 -4.94 -6.22 -10.78
CA ASN A 183 -4.77 -5.16 -9.80
C ASN A 183 -3.49 -5.33 -8.96
N ALA A 184 -3.11 -6.57 -8.63
CA ALA A 184 -1.85 -6.82 -7.92
C ALA A 184 -0.66 -6.49 -8.81
N LEU A 185 -0.66 -6.95 -10.06
CA LEU A 185 0.41 -6.72 -11.03
C LEU A 185 0.54 -5.24 -11.41
N MET A 186 -0.58 -4.53 -11.61
CA MET A 186 -0.58 -3.12 -12.02
C MET A 186 0.23 -2.24 -11.08
N ARG A 187 0.14 -2.48 -9.77
CA ARG A 187 0.87 -1.72 -8.74
C ARG A 187 2.36 -1.79 -8.95
N PHE A 188 2.88 -2.99 -9.22
CA PHE A 188 4.30 -3.19 -9.46
C PHE A 188 4.70 -2.61 -10.82
N LEU A 189 3.96 -2.89 -11.90
CA LEU A 189 4.30 -2.35 -13.23
C LEU A 189 4.33 -0.82 -13.28
N VAL A 190 3.40 -0.17 -12.59
CA VAL A 190 3.36 1.30 -12.52
C VAL A 190 4.52 1.85 -11.69
N ALA A 191 4.79 1.26 -10.53
CA ALA A 191 5.90 1.69 -9.66
C ALA A 191 7.28 1.41 -10.29
N GLU A 192 7.40 0.36 -11.09
CA GLU A 192 8.62 -0.03 -11.80
C GLU A 192 8.81 0.71 -13.14
N GLY A 193 7.87 1.56 -13.54
CA GLY A 193 7.96 2.32 -14.79
C GLY A 193 7.63 1.52 -16.06
N HIS A 194 7.07 0.32 -15.92
CA HIS A 194 6.65 -0.56 -17.03
C HIS A 194 5.21 -0.31 -17.49
N GLU A 195 4.69 0.91 -17.29
CA GLU A 195 3.33 1.30 -17.68
C GLU A 195 3.09 1.19 -19.19
N ALA A 196 4.13 1.36 -20.03
CA ALA A 196 4.01 1.25 -21.48
C ALA A 196 3.41 -0.09 -21.94
N VAL A 197 3.69 -1.17 -21.21
CA VAL A 197 3.15 -2.51 -21.49
C VAL A 197 1.64 -2.56 -21.23
N VAL A 198 1.16 -1.86 -20.19
CA VAL A 198 -0.28 -1.76 -19.89
C VAL A 198 -1.01 -1.00 -21.01
N TRP A 199 -0.39 0.05 -21.54
CA TRP A 199 -0.92 0.77 -22.70
C TRP A 199 -0.96 -0.10 -23.96
N GLU A 200 0.04 -0.95 -24.18
CA GLU A 200 0.04 -1.93 -25.26
C GLU A 200 -1.13 -2.92 -25.11
N TRP A 201 -1.38 -3.45 -23.91
CA TRP A 201 -2.53 -4.32 -23.66
C TRP A 201 -3.86 -3.63 -23.94
N ALA A 202 -4.02 -2.38 -23.49
CA ALA A 202 -5.21 -1.58 -23.75
C ALA A 202 -5.41 -1.32 -25.24
N ASP A 203 -4.34 -1.00 -25.97
CA ASP A 203 -4.35 -0.81 -27.41
C ASP A 203 -4.78 -2.05 -28.18
N ARG A 204 -4.23 -3.22 -27.81
CA ARG A 204 -4.61 -4.51 -28.43
C ARG A 204 -6.10 -4.79 -28.25
N LEU A 205 -6.62 -4.56 -27.04
CA LEU A 205 -8.05 -4.70 -26.76
C LEU A 205 -8.90 -3.70 -27.54
N ALA A 206 -8.47 -2.44 -27.63
CA ALA A 206 -9.19 -1.41 -28.38
C ALA A 206 -9.24 -1.72 -29.89
N ARG A 207 -8.17 -2.28 -30.46
CA ARG A 207 -8.12 -2.72 -31.86
C ARG A 207 -8.78 -4.07 -32.11
N GLN A 208 -9.13 -4.81 -31.06
CA GLN A 208 -9.55 -6.20 -31.12
C GLN A 208 -8.50 -7.13 -31.75
N ASP A 209 -7.22 -6.76 -31.60
CA ASP A 209 -6.07 -7.52 -32.09
C ASP A 209 -5.68 -8.60 -31.05
N GLY A 210 -6.02 -9.87 -31.30
CA GLY A 210 -5.62 -10.99 -30.43
C GLY A 210 -6.56 -12.20 -30.54
N PRO A 211 -6.24 -13.34 -29.89
CA PRO A 211 -7.20 -14.42 -29.73
C PRO A 211 -8.42 -13.85 -29.01
N SER A 212 -9.59 -13.99 -29.64
CA SER A 212 -10.84 -13.43 -29.16
C SER A 212 -11.05 -13.86 -27.71
N ILE A 213 -10.94 -12.93 -26.75
CA ILE A 213 -11.44 -13.16 -25.40
C ILE A 213 -12.94 -13.44 -25.61
N PRO A 214 -13.44 -14.67 -25.42
CA PRO A 214 -14.71 -15.11 -26.01
C PRO A 214 -15.95 -14.32 -25.50
N GLU A 215 -15.76 -13.44 -24.52
CA GLU A 215 -16.81 -12.73 -23.81
C GLU A 215 -16.39 -11.28 -23.45
N ASP A 216 -15.90 -10.47 -24.40
CA ASP A 216 -15.77 -9.02 -24.19
C ASP A 216 -16.78 -8.17 -25.00
N PRO A 217 -18.11 -8.41 -24.89
CA PRO A 217 -19.11 -7.81 -25.76
C PRO A 217 -19.25 -6.28 -25.64
N ARG A 218 -18.51 -5.61 -24.73
CA ARG A 218 -18.65 -4.18 -24.41
C ARG A 218 -17.35 -3.44 -24.07
N GLY A 219 -16.17 -4.01 -24.39
CA GLY A 219 -14.90 -3.42 -23.95
C GLY A 219 -14.76 -3.38 -22.42
N THR A 220 -15.34 -4.37 -21.73
CA THR A 220 -15.34 -4.49 -20.27
C THR A 220 -13.91 -4.65 -19.76
N HIS A 221 -13.10 -5.44 -20.47
CA HIS A 221 -11.69 -5.64 -20.12
C HIS A 221 -10.87 -4.37 -20.32
N LEU A 222 -11.12 -3.63 -21.40
CA LEU A 222 -10.51 -2.34 -21.65
C LEU A 222 -10.88 -1.33 -20.54
N SER A 223 -12.16 -1.16 -20.24
CA SER A 223 -12.62 -0.29 -19.15
C SER A 223 -12.00 -0.69 -17.81
N PHE A 224 -11.88 -1.99 -17.55
CA PHE A 224 -11.28 -2.52 -16.34
C PHE A 224 -9.79 -2.19 -16.23
N ILE A 225 -8.98 -2.46 -17.26
CA ILE A 225 -7.54 -2.12 -17.28
C ILE A 225 -7.34 -0.62 -17.06
N LEU A 226 -8.09 0.22 -17.78
CA LEU A 226 -7.99 1.67 -17.66
C LEU A 226 -8.35 2.15 -16.25
N THR A 227 -9.44 1.60 -15.69
CA THR A 227 -9.86 1.90 -14.32
C THR A 227 -8.80 1.44 -13.31
N SER A 228 -8.19 0.27 -13.49
CA SER A 228 -7.12 -0.26 -12.64
C SER A 228 -5.85 0.58 -12.73
N LEU A 229 -5.47 1.04 -13.92
CA LEU A 229 -4.33 1.92 -14.12
C LEU A 229 -4.54 3.26 -13.40
N ILE A 230 -5.69 3.91 -13.61
CA ILE A 230 -6.02 5.19 -12.97
C ILE A 230 -6.08 5.04 -11.45
N LYS A 231 -6.69 3.97 -10.93
CA LYS A 231 -6.69 3.68 -9.48
C LYS A 231 -5.28 3.48 -8.94
N THR A 232 -4.42 2.82 -9.69
CA THR A 232 -3.04 2.60 -9.27
C THR A 232 -2.27 3.92 -9.22
N LYS A 233 -2.40 4.75 -10.25
CA LYS A 233 -1.82 6.11 -10.28
C LYS A 233 -2.37 6.99 -9.18
N ALA A 234 -3.67 6.94 -8.89
CA ALA A 234 -4.27 7.70 -7.81
C ALA A 234 -3.75 7.28 -6.42
N ASN A 235 -3.29 6.05 -6.23
CA ASN A 235 -2.84 5.56 -4.93
C ASN A 235 -1.32 5.52 -4.74
N GLY A 236 -0.55 5.50 -5.83
CA GLY A 236 0.87 5.21 -5.77
C GLY A 236 1.75 6.05 -6.70
N SER A 237 1.32 7.26 -7.10
CA SER A 237 2.21 8.18 -7.80
C SER A 237 3.21 8.85 -6.85
N ASP A 238 4.43 9.11 -7.35
CA ASP A 238 5.48 9.89 -6.66
C ASP A 238 4.94 11.26 -6.23
N ASP A 239 4.07 11.81 -7.06
CA ASP A 239 3.18 12.90 -6.71
C ASP A 239 2.11 12.35 -5.77
N ARG A 240 2.21 12.61 -4.46
CA ARG A 240 1.16 12.27 -3.47
C ARG A 240 -0.22 12.91 -3.78
N ASN A 241 -0.29 13.77 -4.80
CA ASN A 241 -1.50 14.38 -5.35
C ASN A 241 -2.11 13.53 -6.48
N LEU A 242 -3.20 14.00 -7.10
CA LEU A 242 -3.93 13.25 -8.12
C LEU A 242 -3.54 13.60 -9.57
N ASN A 243 -2.48 14.39 -9.78
CA ASN A 243 -2.09 14.89 -11.11
C ASN A 243 -1.83 13.76 -12.10
N SER A 244 -1.09 12.72 -11.68
CA SER A 244 -0.81 11.61 -12.56
C SER A 244 -2.08 10.86 -12.97
N ALA A 245 -3.05 10.72 -12.08
CA ALA A 245 -4.32 10.07 -12.39
C ALA A 245 -5.19 10.92 -13.33
N TYR A 246 -5.23 12.26 -13.14
CA TYR A 246 -5.90 13.18 -14.07
C TYR A 246 -5.24 13.17 -15.46
N ALA A 247 -3.92 13.23 -15.52
CA ALA A 247 -3.19 13.15 -16.78
C ALA A 247 -3.44 11.81 -17.50
N THR A 248 -3.52 10.70 -16.76
CA THR A 248 -3.84 9.38 -17.33
C THR A 248 -5.23 9.36 -17.95
N ILE A 249 -6.28 9.82 -17.25
CA ILE A 249 -7.64 9.78 -17.83
C ILE A 249 -7.80 10.73 -19.02
N LEU A 250 -7.13 11.89 -19.01
CA LEU A 250 -7.08 12.80 -20.16
C LEU A 250 -6.38 12.14 -21.35
N ARG A 251 -5.27 11.44 -21.11
CA ARG A 251 -4.57 10.66 -22.14
C ARG A 251 -5.45 9.55 -22.74
N VAL A 252 -6.28 8.89 -21.94
CA VAL A 252 -7.28 7.93 -22.45
C VAL A 252 -8.24 8.63 -23.41
N ASN A 253 -8.78 9.79 -23.01
CA ASN A 253 -9.71 10.55 -23.83
C ASN A 253 -9.08 10.93 -25.18
N ASP A 254 -7.85 11.46 -25.16
CA ASP A 254 -7.15 11.88 -26.37
C ASP A 254 -6.81 10.70 -27.28
N ARG A 255 -6.37 9.57 -26.70
CA ARG A 255 -5.92 8.39 -27.46
C ARG A 255 -7.05 7.70 -28.22
N TRP A 256 -8.24 7.62 -27.62
CA TRP A 256 -9.39 6.93 -28.21
C TRP A 256 -10.57 7.86 -28.49
N LYS A 257 -10.30 9.15 -28.74
CA LYS A 257 -11.33 10.18 -29.03
C LYS A 257 -12.31 9.80 -30.14
N SER A 258 -11.87 8.98 -31.10
CA SER A 258 -12.68 8.51 -32.23
C SER A 258 -13.49 7.24 -31.92
N ASP A 259 -13.29 6.61 -30.76
CA ASP A 259 -14.01 5.39 -30.37
C ASP A 259 -15.42 5.74 -29.87
N LYS A 260 -16.43 5.12 -30.47
CA LYS A 260 -17.85 5.31 -30.12
C LYS A 260 -18.17 4.80 -28.71
N ASN A 261 -17.38 3.87 -28.17
CA ASN A 261 -17.57 3.30 -26.84
C ASN A 261 -16.85 4.10 -25.74
N LEU A 262 -16.05 5.12 -26.10
CA LEU A 262 -15.29 5.94 -25.16
C LEU A 262 -16.13 6.48 -23.98
N PRO A 263 -17.36 7.00 -24.17
CA PRO A 263 -18.19 7.47 -23.06
C PRO A 263 -18.44 6.39 -22.00
N GLN A 264 -18.62 5.14 -22.43
CA GLN A 264 -18.90 4.01 -21.53
C GLN A 264 -17.61 3.51 -20.87
N LEU A 265 -16.50 3.49 -21.61
CA LEU A 265 -15.18 3.12 -21.10
C LEU A 265 -14.72 4.06 -19.98
N LEU A 266 -14.90 5.36 -20.17
CA LEU A 266 -14.48 6.40 -19.23
C LEU A 266 -15.38 6.50 -17.99
N SER A 267 -16.66 6.13 -18.08
CA SER A 267 -17.62 6.32 -16.99
C SER A 267 -17.16 5.71 -15.65
N HIS A 268 -16.61 4.49 -15.67
CA HIS A 268 -16.12 3.82 -14.45
C HIS A 268 -14.83 4.43 -13.90
N ALA A 269 -13.90 4.75 -14.79
CA ALA A 269 -12.64 5.40 -14.45
C ALA A 269 -12.89 6.81 -13.86
N TRP A 270 -13.72 7.60 -14.53
CA TRP A 270 -14.08 8.96 -14.12
C TRP A 270 -14.76 8.96 -12.75
N ARG A 271 -15.74 8.09 -12.51
CA ARG A 271 -16.42 7.97 -11.21
C ARG A 271 -15.48 7.44 -10.11
N SER A 272 -14.52 6.58 -10.46
CA SER A 272 -13.51 6.15 -9.49
C SER A 272 -12.61 7.32 -9.12
N LEU A 273 -12.19 8.13 -10.08
CA LEU A 273 -11.33 9.28 -9.84
C LEU A 273 -12.05 10.39 -9.06
N SER A 274 -13.35 10.59 -9.26
CA SER A 274 -14.16 11.51 -8.47
C SER A 274 -14.24 11.08 -7.00
N TRP A 275 -14.16 9.78 -6.71
CA TRP A 275 -14.08 9.25 -5.35
C TRP A 275 -12.76 9.65 -4.67
N TYR A 276 -11.63 9.44 -5.35
CA TYR A 276 -10.32 9.85 -4.84
C TYR A 276 -10.21 11.36 -4.67
N SER A 277 -10.85 12.12 -5.55
CA SER A 277 -10.82 13.59 -5.56
C SER A 277 -11.66 14.24 -4.46
N THR A 278 -12.54 13.49 -3.79
CA THR A 278 -13.42 14.08 -2.77
C THR A 278 -13.45 13.25 -1.49
N VAL A 279 -13.98 12.03 -1.52
CA VAL A 279 -14.15 11.18 -0.32
C VAL A 279 -12.81 10.79 0.29
N GLU A 280 -11.80 10.52 -0.54
CA GLU A 280 -10.45 10.15 -0.11
C GLU A 280 -9.42 11.28 -0.30
N ALA A 281 -9.87 12.53 -0.39
CA ALA A 281 -8.99 13.68 -0.61
C ALA A 281 -8.31 14.21 0.68
N TRP A 282 -8.77 13.77 1.86
CA TRP A 282 -8.47 14.39 3.16
C TRP A 282 -6.98 14.46 3.55
N ASN A 283 -6.12 13.58 3.03
CA ASN A 283 -4.68 13.57 3.31
C ASN A 283 -3.80 13.88 2.10
N ARG A 284 -4.41 14.35 1.00
CA ARG A 284 -3.72 14.54 -0.27
C ARG A 284 -3.33 16.01 -0.45
N PRO A 285 -2.12 16.30 -0.95
CA PRO A 285 -1.81 17.64 -1.44
C PRO A 285 -2.76 18.03 -2.56
N ARG A 286 -3.03 19.34 -2.68
CA ARG A 286 -3.91 19.86 -3.74
C ARG A 286 -3.33 19.53 -5.12
N PRO A 287 -4.16 19.07 -6.06
CA PRO A 287 -3.73 18.83 -7.44
C PRO A 287 -3.64 20.15 -8.23
N SER A 288 -3.12 20.07 -9.45
CA SER A 288 -3.14 21.14 -10.43
C SER A 288 -4.58 21.49 -10.82
N GLU A 289 -4.92 22.78 -10.74
CA GLU A 289 -6.20 23.32 -11.18
C GLU A 289 -6.49 22.98 -12.64
N ALA A 290 -5.55 23.25 -13.55
CA ALA A 290 -5.74 22.97 -14.97
C ALA A 290 -6.02 21.48 -15.27
N LEU A 291 -5.34 20.56 -14.57
CA LEU A 291 -5.62 19.12 -14.73
C LEU A 291 -6.98 18.73 -14.17
N PHE A 292 -7.35 19.29 -13.02
CA PHE A 292 -8.65 19.07 -12.40
C PHE A 292 -9.79 19.55 -13.30
N ASP A 293 -9.68 20.77 -13.83
CA ASP A 293 -10.69 21.39 -14.70
C ASP A 293 -10.88 20.60 -15.99
N ASN A 294 -9.78 20.21 -16.63
CA ASN A 294 -9.82 19.38 -17.83
C ASN A 294 -10.46 18.01 -17.55
N TYR A 295 -10.14 17.37 -16.43
CA TYR A 295 -10.76 16.11 -16.02
C TYR A 295 -12.26 16.26 -15.78
N VAL A 296 -12.65 17.32 -15.10
CA VAL A 296 -14.04 17.67 -14.81
C VAL A 296 -14.82 17.95 -16.09
N ALA A 297 -14.19 18.61 -17.07
CA ALA A 297 -14.77 18.92 -18.37
C ALA A 297 -15.10 17.69 -19.23
N LEU A 298 -14.62 16.49 -18.85
CA LEU A 298 -15.01 15.24 -19.51
C LEU A 298 -16.43 14.78 -19.15
N GLU A 299 -17.05 15.30 -18.09
CA GLU A 299 -18.37 14.83 -17.61
C GLU A 299 -19.49 14.85 -18.67
N PRO A 300 -19.63 15.89 -19.51
CA PRO A 300 -20.63 15.92 -20.58
C PRO A 300 -20.39 14.88 -21.68
N GLU A 301 -19.17 14.35 -21.82
CA GLU A 301 -18.80 13.33 -22.80
C GLU A 301 -19.12 11.90 -22.29
N LEU A 302 -19.52 11.74 -21.03
CA LEU A 302 -19.82 10.43 -20.44
C LEU A 302 -21.20 9.91 -20.84
N SER A 303 -21.42 8.60 -20.68
CA SER A 303 -22.70 7.98 -21.04
C SER A 303 -23.90 8.46 -20.22
N HIS A 304 -23.68 8.96 -19.00
CA HIS A 304 -24.75 9.41 -18.11
C HIS A 304 -24.26 10.60 -17.26
N PRO A 305 -25.14 11.59 -16.97
CA PRO A 305 -24.81 12.70 -16.08
C PRO A 305 -24.41 12.22 -14.69
N MET A 306 -23.33 12.77 -14.16
CA MET A 306 -22.75 12.35 -12.87
C MET A 306 -23.09 13.36 -11.78
N SER A 307 -24.37 13.67 -11.61
CA SER A 307 -24.82 14.85 -10.83
C SER A 307 -24.26 14.93 -9.40
N ILE A 308 -24.24 13.82 -8.66
CA ILE A 308 -23.70 13.76 -7.29
C ILE A 308 -22.18 13.94 -7.30
N ASP A 309 -21.49 13.19 -8.16
CA ASP A 309 -20.04 13.26 -8.28
C ASP A 309 -19.59 14.66 -8.71
N ARG A 310 -20.28 15.28 -9.67
CA ARG A 310 -20.03 16.64 -10.15
C ARG A 310 -20.23 17.68 -9.05
N ALA A 311 -21.34 17.59 -8.32
CA ALA A 311 -21.62 18.50 -7.21
C ALA A 311 -20.59 18.37 -6.07
N HIS A 312 -20.13 17.15 -5.80
CA HIS A 312 -19.08 16.92 -4.82
C HIS A 312 -17.72 17.42 -5.30
N LEU A 313 -17.40 17.26 -6.58
CA LEU A 313 -16.18 17.79 -7.20
C LEU A 313 -16.13 19.32 -7.15
N ASP A 314 -17.24 20.01 -7.42
CA ASP A 314 -17.30 21.48 -7.35
C ASP A 314 -16.93 22.01 -5.95
N LEU A 315 -17.37 21.31 -4.88
CA LEU A 315 -16.98 21.63 -3.50
C LEU A 315 -15.48 21.42 -3.22
N HIS A 316 -14.82 20.56 -3.98
CA HIS A 316 -13.42 20.17 -3.80
C HIS A 316 -12.49 20.79 -4.85
N HIS A 317 -12.96 21.79 -5.59
CA HIS A 317 -12.13 22.49 -6.57
C HIS A 317 -10.86 23.05 -5.91
N PRO A 318 -9.66 22.88 -6.49
CA PRO A 318 -8.38 23.23 -5.83
C PRO A 318 -8.25 24.70 -5.38
N THR A 319 -8.83 25.61 -6.16
CA THR A 319 -8.74 27.08 -6.03
C THR A 319 -10.10 27.75 -5.80
N HIS A 320 -11.18 27.27 -6.45
CA HIS A 320 -12.50 27.88 -6.44
C HIS A 320 -13.62 26.92 -6.00
N PRO A 321 -13.64 26.44 -4.73
CA PRO A 321 -14.73 25.62 -4.21
C PRO A 321 -16.11 26.28 -4.41
N SER A 322 -17.09 25.50 -4.88
CA SER A 322 -18.47 25.95 -5.05
C SER A 322 -19.46 24.95 -4.46
N PHE A 323 -20.38 25.46 -3.63
CA PHE A 323 -21.42 24.67 -2.97
C PHE A 323 -22.75 24.64 -3.71
N GLU A 324 -22.91 25.45 -4.77
CA GLU A 324 -24.22 25.72 -5.38
C GLU A 324 -24.90 24.45 -5.88
N ARG A 325 -24.16 23.60 -6.62
CA ARG A 325 -24.70 22.33 -7.15
C ARG A 325 -25.06 21.35 -6.04
N ALA A 326 -24.24 21.28 -4.99
CA ALA A 326 -24.49 20.38 -3.87
C ALA A 326 -25.74 20.81 -3.09
N LEU A 327 -25.87 22.11 -2.80
CA LEU A 327 -27.05 22.65 -2.13
C LEU A 327 -28.31 22.48 -3.00
N HIS A 328 -28.22 22.73 -4.30
CA HIS A 328 -29.31 22.47 -5.25
C HIS A 328 -29.71 20.99 -5.26
N PHE A 329 -28.74 20.08 -5.28
CA PHE A 329 -28.99 18.64 -5.22
C PHE A 329 -29.81 18.27 -3.97
N PHE A 330 -29.42 18.78 -2.79
CA PHE A 330 -30.15 18.53 -1.56
C PHE A 330 -31.56 19.17 -1.55
N LYS A 331 -31.72 20.38 -2.09
CA LYS A 331 -33.01 21.10 -2.12
C LYS A 331 -34.05 20.47 -3.04
N THR A 332 -33.62 19.70 -4.04
CA THR A 332 -34.53 19.03 -4.98
C THR A 332 -35.06 17.68 -4.46
N ASP A 333 -34.82 17.34 -3.18
CA ASP A 333 -35.23 16.11 -2.47
C ASP A 333 -35.02 14.80 -3.26
N LYS A 334 -33.93 14.71 -4.03
CA LYS A 334 -33.55 13.48 -4.76
C LYS A 334 -32.90 12.41 -3.88
N LEU A 335 -32.90 12.59 -2.56
CA LEU A 335 -32.35 11.63 -1.59
C LEU A 335 -33.30 10.45 -1.39
N VAL A 336 -33.41 9.61 -2.42
CA VAL A 336 -34.10 8.33 -2.33
C VAL A 336 -33.09 7.26 -1.91
N VAL A 337 -32.96 7.06 -0.60
CA VAL A 337 -32.16 5.97 -0.05
C VAL A 337 -33.02 4.70 -0.08
N PRO A 338 -32.56 3.60 -0.72
CA PRO A 338 -33.30 2.35 -0.71
C PRO A 338 -33.56 1.88 0.74
N PRO A 339 -34.77 1.42 1.07
CA PRO A 339 -35.08 0.94 2.42
C PRO A 339 -34.12 -0.17 2.84
N GLN A 340 -33.75 -0.20 4.11
CA GLN A 340 -32.92 -1.28 4.65
C GLN A 340 -33.66 -2.62 4.51
N PRO A 341 -32.98 -3.71 4.12
CA PRO A 341 -33.56 -5.04 4.25
C PRO A 341 -33.86 -5.29 5.73
N SER A 342 -35.11 -5.61 6.06
CA SER A 342 -35.66 -5.79 7.41
C SER A 342 -35.10 -7.01 8.17
N LEU A 343 -34.15 -7.74 7.58
CA LEU A 343 -33.49 -8.87 8.20
C LEU A 343 -32.32 -8.39 9.05
N VAL A 344 -32.48 -8.49 10.37
CA VAL A 344 -31.44 -8.25 11.36
C VAL A 344 -30.16 -8.98 10.96
N GLY A 345 -29.10 -8.22 10.63
CA GLY A 345 -27.79 -8.76 10.22
C GLY A 345 -27.52 -8.79 8.72
N ALA A 346 -28.48 -8.42 7.86
CA ALA A 346 -28.24 -8.30 6.42
C ALA A 346 -27.37 -7.05 6.12
N LYS A 347 -26.15 -7.27 5.63
CA LYS A 347 -25.29 -6.17 5.14
C LYS A 347 -25.93 -5.54 3.90
N ARG A 348 -25.96 -4.21 3.85
CA ARG A 348 -26.37 -3.47 2.64
C ARG A 348 -25.51 -3.91 1.44
N ALA A 349 -26.13 -3.91 0.26
CA ALA A 349 -25.40 -4.12 -0.98
C ALA A 349 -24.26 -3.09 -1.11
N PRO A 350 -23.05 -3.48 -1.56
CA PRO A 350 -21.88 -2.59 -1.61
C PRO A 350 -22.14 -1.27 -2.35
N ASN A 351 -22.97 -1.29 -3.39
CA ASN A 351 -23.32 -0.09 -4.17
C ASN A 351 -24.17 0.90 -3.37
N VAL A 352 -25.10 0.40 -2.55
CA VAL A 352 -25.91 1.24 -1.66
C VAL A 352 -25.00 1.84 -0.58
N GLN A 353 -24.05 1.06 -0.06
CA GLN A 353 -23.11 1.56 0.93
C GLN A 353 -22.21 2.68 0.39
N ARG A 354 -21.68 2.51 -0.82
CA ARG A 354 -20.89 3.56 -1.50
C ARG A 354 -21.70 4.81 -1.78
N PHE A 355 -22.95 4.65 -2.24
CA PHE A 355 -23.85 5.78 -2.45
C PHE A 355 -24.09 6.56 -1.16
N ILE A 356 -24.38 5.86 -0.05
CA ILE A 356 -24.60 6.48 1.25
C ILE A 356 -23.34 7.21 1.71
N ALA A 357 -22.17 6.56 1.65
CA ALA A 357 -20.91 7.20 2.02
C ALA A 357 -20.61 8.45 1.19
N ARG A 358 -20.89 8.43 -0.12
CA ARG A 358 -20.76 9.61 -0.99
C ARG A 358 -21.68 10.74 -0.55
N ILE A 359 -22.97 10.45 -0.34
CA ILE A 359 -23.96 11.45 0.06
C ILE A 359 -23.62 12.05 1.43
N THR A 360 -23.25 11.20 2.40
CA THR A 360 -22.81 11.65 3.72
C THR A 360 -21.59 12.56 3.59
N SER A 361 -20.55 12.13 2.86
CA SER A 361 -19.35 12.95 2.68
C SER A 361 -19.66 14.28 2.02
N MET A 362 -20.40 14.28 0.90
CA MET A 362 -20.78 15.51 0.19
C MET A 362 -21.61 16.43 1.08
N GLY A 363 -22.57 15.89 1.84
CA GLY A 363 -23.41 16.68 2.74
C GLY A 363 -22.64 17.28 3.90
N MET A 364 -21.71 16.54 4.51
CA MET A 364 -20.81 17.06 5.54
C MET A 364 -19.89 18.14 4.99
N ASP A 365 -19.30 17.94 3.80
CA ASP A 365 -18.46 18.93 3.13
C ASP A 365 -19.26 20.20 2.76
N THR A 366 -20.51 20.04 2.30
CA THR A 366 -21.42 21.15 2.01
C THR A 366 -21.71 21.95 3.27
N ALA A 367 -22.10 21.29 4.37
CA ALA A 367 -22.42 21.95 5.63
C ALA A 367 -21.21 22.67 6.21
N LYS A 368 -20.02 22.05 6.14
CA LYS A 368 -18.75 22.66 6.55
C LYS A 368 -18.48 23.94 5.74
N HIS A 369 -18.51 23.85 4.42
CA HIS A 369 -18.25 24.99 3.54
C HIS A 369 -19.26 26.13 3.75
N LEU A 370 -20.57 25.81 3.85
CA LEU A 370 -21.62 26.78 4.15
C LEU A 370 -21.40 27.49 5.49
N THR A 371 -20.92 26.77 6.50
CA THR A 371 -20.58 27.34 7.81
C THR A 371 -19.39 28.30 7.69
N GLU A 372 -18.35 27.93 6.94
CA GLU A 372 -17.16 28.77 6.71
C GLU A 372 -17.50 30.10 6.03
N ILE A 373 -18.48 30.12 5.12
CA ILE A 373 -18.94 31.34 4.43
C ILE A 373 -20.08 32.07 5.17
N GLY A 374 -20.44 31.65 6.39
CA GLY A 374 -21.45 32.31 7.24
C GLY A 374 -22.92 31.98 6.92
N ARG A 375 -23.21 31.00 6.06
CA ARG A 375 -24.57 30.52 5.76
C ARG A 375 -25.01 29.41 6.73
N THR A 376 -25.07 29.73 8.02
CA THR A 376 -25.33 28.77 9.09
C THR A 376 -26.69 28.08 8.98
N ASP A 377 -27.72 28.79 8.50
CA ASP A 377 -29.08 28.25 8.38
C ASP A 377 -29.15 27.14 7.32
N ASP A 378 -28.54 27.37 6.14
CA ASP A 378 -28.45 26.34 5.10
C ASP A 378 -27.57 25.17 5.57
N ALA A 379 -26.48 25.43 6.29
CA ALA A 379 -25.62 24.38 6.85
C ALA A 379 -26.38 23.47 7.83
N GLN A 380 -27.11 24.08 8.76
CA GLN A 380 -27.94 23.37 9.74
C GLN A 380 -29.06 22.59 9.06
N TRP A 381 -29.69 23.17 8.03
CA TRP A 381 -30.71 22.49 7.25
C TRP A 381 -30.16 21.24 6.55
N VAL A 382 -28.98 21.31 5.91
CA VAL A 382 -28.34 20.14 5.29
C VAL A 382 -28.07 19.05 6.32
N LEU A 383 -27.52 19.41 7.49
CA LEU A 383 -27.25 18.43 8.56
C LEU A 383 -28.52 17.76 9.09
N GLN A 384 -29.60 18.53 9.26
CA GLN A 384 -30.89 17.99 9.68
C GLN A 384 -31.49 17.06 8.61
N LEU A 385 -31.38 17.44 7.32
CA LEU A 385 -31.81 16.60 6.21
C LEU A 385 -31.09 15.26 6.22
N LEU A 386 -29.75 15.26 6.35
CA LEU A 386 -28.95 14.03 6.43
C LEU A 386 -29.40 13.15 7.61
N LYS A 387 -29.55 13.72 8.81
CA LYS A 387 -30.04 12.99 10.00
C LYS A 387 -31.44 12.40 9.82
N SER A 388 -32.32 13.09 9.10
CA SER A 388 -33.69 12.62 8.88
C SER A 388 -33.79 11.48 7.85
N LYS A 389 -32.89 11.45 6.87
CA LYS A 389 -32.92 10.50 5.74
C LYS A 389 -31.93 9.34 5.88
N LEU A 390 -30.91 9.48 6.72
CA LEU A 390 -29.86 8.48 6.95
C LEU A 390 -29.92 8.00 8.41
N SER A 391 -29.74 6.69 8.63
CA SER A 391 -29.64 6.13 9.98
C SER A 391 -28.40 6.67 10.70
N ASP A 392 -28.43 6.74 12.04
CA ASP A 392 -27.29 7.20 12.85
C ASP A 392 -25.98 6.45 12.53
N GLU A 393 -26.05 5.14 12.24
CA GLU A 393 -24.91 4.33 11.82
C GLU A 393 -24.26 4.78 10.49
N ALA A 394 -25.04 5.40 9.60
CA ALA A 394 -24.55 5.94 8.32
C ALA A 394 -23.97 7.36 8.47
N MET A 395 -24.28 8.03 9.58
CA MET A 395 -23.80 9.36 9.93
C MET A 395 -22.49 9.33 10.73
N ASP A 396 -22.06 8.15 11.20
CA ASP A 396 -20.76 7.94 11.86
C ASP A 396 -19.60 8.03 10.85
N TYR A 397 -19.30 9.26 10.45
CA TYR A 397 -18.37 9.63 9.39
C TYR A 397 -16.91 9.22 9.70
N GLU A 398 -16.52 9.16 10.97
CA GLU A 398 -15.18 8.72 11.39
C GLU A 398 -14.96 7.21 11.16
N ARG A 399 -16.02 6.40 11.24
CA ARG A 399 -15.95 4.96 10.97
C ARG A 399 -15.60 4.65 9.51
N TRP A 400 -15.93 5.55 8.58
CA TRP A 400 -15.66 5.39 7.14
C TRP A 400 -14.27 5.87 6.73
N ARG A 401 -13.53 6.54 7.62
CA ARG A 401 -12.14 6.98 7.36
C ARG A 401 -11.09 5.89 7.61
N VAL A 402 -11.46 4.78 8.25
CA VAL A 402 -10.54 3.73 8.75
C VAL A 402 -10.59 2.44 7.92
N VAL A 403 -11.35 2.38 6.82
CA VAL A 403 -11.47 1.18 5.97
C VAL A 403 -10.68 1.31 4.68
#